data_AF-A0A413U8Y7-F1
#
_entry.id   AF-A0A413U8Y7-F1
#
_cell.length_a   1.000
_cell.length_b   1.000
_cell.length_c   1.000
_cell.angle_alpha   90.00
_cell.angle_beta   90.00
_cell.angle_gamma   90.00
#
_symmetry.space_group_name_H-M   'P 1'
#
loop_
_entity.id
_entity.type
_entity.pdbx_description
1 polymer ?
#
loop_
_entity_poly.entity_id
_entity_poly.type
_entity_poly.pdbx_seq_one_letter_code
_entity_poly.pdbx_strand_id
1 'polypeptide(L)'
;MNFLERPLVLILKEHLMPTLISFVIANVIYLLVPSNNWIITKIGDNWFRLFIFCVCFILIYFLLSINERIKNHRNCKKYVKSEKKKDTEEFEKYIENCRKYADGLSYGDRDFIRACIKNKNEPIVIKIRNPYSNSIYESGNVLKTRNEHGQEVVKLTDNAYRTFALIYYRYNKIGHFD
;
A
#
# COMPACT_ATOMS: atom_id res chain seq x y z
N MET A 1 23.31 -3.75 41.36
CA MET A 1 22.93 -2.82 40.27
C MET A 1 21.42 -2.89 40.18
N ASN A 2 20.75 -1.88 40.74
CA ASN A 2 19.39 -2.01 41.26
C ASN A 2 18.37 -1.93 40.12
N PHE A 3 17.32 -2.77 40.19
CA PHE A 3 16.23 -2.86 39.19
C PHE A 3 15.53 -1.50 38.93
N LEU A 4 15.64 -0.56 39.87
CA LEU A 4 15.14 0.81 39.81
C LEU A 4 16.00 1.77 38.96
N GLU A 5 17.27 1.45 38.70
CA GLU A 5 18.18 2.36 37.95
C GLU A 5 17.89 2.36 36.44
N ARG A 6 17.40 1.25 35.89
CA ARG A 6 17.11 1.11 34.45
C ARG A 6 16.01 2.06 33.94
N PRO A 7 14.83 2.16 34.57
CA PRO A 7 13.79 3.08 34.11
C PRO A 7 14.22 4.54 34.24
N LEU A 8 14.93 4.90 35.31
CA LEU A 8 15.45 6.25 35.50
C LEU A 8 16.46 6.63 34.40
N VAL A 9 17.38 5.74 34.05
CA VAL A 9 18.37 5.98 32.98
C VAL A 9 17.71 6.07 31.60
N LEU A 10 16.66 5.29 31.35
CA LEU A 10 15.92 5.31 30.10
C LEU A 10 15.16 6.64 29.93
N ILE A 11 14.41 7.04 30.96
CA ILE A 11 13.70 8.32 31.01
C ILE A 11 14.69 9.48 30.91
N LEU A 12 15.83 9.40 31.61
CA LEU A 12 16.88 10.40 31.49
C LEU A 12 17.36 10.48 30.05
N LYS A 13 17.75 9.39 29.38
CA LYS A 13 18.28 9.44 28.01
C LYS A 13 17.29 10.02 27.00
N GLU A 14 16.02 9.64 27.11
CA GLU A 14 14.99 9.98 26.13
C GLU A 14 14.48 11.42 26.31
N HIS A 15 14.53 11.94 27.55
CA HIS A 15 14.07 13.28 27.89
C HIS A 15 15.19 14.25 28.31
N LEU A 16 16.48 13.84 28.34
CA LEU A 16 17.60 14.66 28.81
C LEU A 16 17.72 15.94 28.01
N MET A 17 17.70 15.82 26.69
CA MET A 17 17.94 16.94 25.78
C MET A 17 16.81 17.96 25.87
N PRO A 18 15.51 17.58 25.80
CA PRO A 18 14.40 18.50 26.09
C PRO A 18 14.48 19.16 27.47
N THR A 19 14.89 18.40 28.50
CA THR A 19 15.03 18.89 29.88
C THR A 19 16.13 19.94 29.97
N LEU A 20 17.32 19.67 29.42
CA LEU A 20 18.46 20.61 29.41
C LEU A 20 18.14 21.88 28.62
N ILE A 21 17.54 21.74 27.43
CA ILE A 21 17.17 22.88 26.58
C ILE A 21 16.12 23.74 27.30
N SER A 22 15.10 23.12 27.89
CA SER A 22 14.09 23.84 28.67
C SER A 22 14.70 24.57 29.86
N PHE A 23 15.64 23.95 30.57
CA PHE A 23 16.32 24.56 31.71
C PHE A 23 17.13 25.79 31.30
N VAL A 24 17.89 25.72 30.22
CA VAL A 24 18.66 26.87 29.69
C VAL A 24 17.71 28.00 29.29
N ILE A 25 16.65 27.69 28.54
CA ILE A 25 15.67 28.69 28.10
C ILE A 25 14.95 29.33 29.29
N ALA A 26 14.57 28.55 30.30
CA ALA A 26 13.90 29.07 31.48
C ALA A 26 14.76 30.06 32.27
N ASN A 27 16.07 29.80 32.38
CA ASN A 27 17.01 30.72 33.02
C ASN A 27 17.21 32.00 32.20
N VAL A 28 17.29 31.89 30.87
CA VAL A 28 17.38 33.07 29.98
C VAL A 28 16.12 33.93 30.08
N ILE A 29 14.94 33.32 30.05
CA ILE A 29 13.66 34.04 30.22
C ILE A 29 13.61 34.71 31.59
N TYR A 30 14.00 34.01 32.65
CA TYR A 30 14.03 34.58 34.00
C TYR A 30 14.93 35.84 34.08
N LEU A 31 16.10 35.82 33.43
CA LEU A 31 17.02 36.98 33.40
C LEU A 31 16.48 38.17 32.58
N LEU A 32 15.62 37.91 31.58
CA LEU A 32 15.00 38.95 30.75
C LEU A 32 13.75 39.55 31.38
N VAL A 33 13.13 38.86 32.34
CA VAL A 33 11.92 39.33 33.01
C VAL A 33 12.28 40.40 34.05
N PRO A 34 11.66 41.60 34.00
CA PRO A 34 11.91 42.64 34.99
C PRO A 34 11.53 42.16 36.40
N SER A 35 12.38 42.47 37.39
CA SER A 35 12.20 42.06 38.78
C SER A 35 10.90 42.56 39.42
N ASN A 36 10.31 43.63 38.89
CA ASN A 36 9.01 44.15 39.32
C ASN A 36 7.81 43.46 38.64
N ASN A 37 8.00 42.25 38.09
CA ASN A 37 6.89 41.51 37.50
C ASN A 37 5.91 41.06 38.59
N TRP A 38 4.63 41.37 38.41
CA TRP A 38 3.55 41.06 39.35
C TRP A 38 3.40 39.55 39.64
N ILE A 39 3.86 38.70 38.70
CA ILE A 39 3.85 37.24 38.86
C ILE A 39 4.95 36.79 39.83
N ILE A 40 6.17 37.35 39.68
CA ILE A 40 7.32 37.02 40.53
C ILE A 40 7.04 37.45 41.97
N THR A 41 6.50 38.64 42.16
CA THR A 41 6.17 39.18 43.48
C THR A 41 5.06 38.41 44.21
N LYS A 42 4.16 37.73 43.50
CA LYS A 42 3.08 36.92 44.11
C LYS A 42 3.46 35.47 44.40
N ILE A 43 4.26 34.86 43.53
CA ILE A 43 4.54 33.41 43.54
C ILE A 43 5.96 33.11 44.08
N GLY A 44 6.85 34.11 44.06
CA GLY A 44 8.24 33.97 44.45
C GLY A 44 9.13 33.44 43.33
N ASP A 45 10.41 33.80 43.38
CA ASP A 45 11.39 33.52 42.32
C ASP A 45 11.54 32.03 41.98
N ASN A 46 11.61 31.16 43.00
CA ASN A 46 11.82 29.73 42.80
C ASN A 46 10.65 29.07 42.06
N TRP A 47 9.42 29.42 42.44
CA TRP A 47 8.21 28.88 41.83
C TRP A 47 8.02 29.42 40.41
N PHE A 48 8.38 30.68 40.16
CA PHE A 48 8.33 31.26 38.81
C PHE A 48 9.32 30.61 37.86
N ARG A 49 10.56 30.34 38.30
CA ARG A 49 11.55 29.59 37.50
C ARG A 49 11.06 28.18 37.16
N LEU A 50 10.48 27.48 38.13
CA LEU A 50 9.93 26.15 37.94
C LEU A 50 8.75 26.15 36.96
N PHE A 51 7.88 27.16 37.04
CA PHE A 51 6.77 27.34 36.12
C PHE A 51 7.23 27.55 34.66
N ILE A 52 8.17 28.47 34.43
CA ILE A 52 8.71 28.70 33.08
C ILE A 52 9.37 27.42 32.54
N PHE A 53 10.13 26.72 33.38
CA PHE A 53 10.74 25.45 33.02
C PHE A 53 9.70 24.41 32.57
N CYS A 54 8.60 24.25 33.31
CA CYS A 54 7.54 23.32 32.94
C CYS A 54 6.88 23.71 31.61
N VAL A 55 6.60 25.00 31.40
CA VAL A 55 5.99 25.49 30.15
C VAL A 55 6.91 25.25 28.95
N CYS A 56 8.19 25.61 29.06
CA CYS A 56 9.17 25.40 27.99
C CYS A 56 9.36 23.91 27.70
N PHE A 57 9.36 23.06 28.73
CA PHE A 57 9.53 21.62 28.58
C PHE A 57 8.36 21.00 27.82
N ILE A 58 7.13 21.34 28.20
CA ILE A 58 5.91 20.87 27.52
C ILE A 58 5.91 21.32 26.06
N LEU A 59 6.28 22.57 25.77
CA LEU A 59 6.33 23.09 24.40
C LEU A 59 7.36 22.35 23.54
N ILE A 60 8.58 22.14 24.03
CA ILE A 60 9.63 21.42 23.29
C ILE A 60 9.21 19.97 23.05
N TYR A 61 8.69 19.31 24.08
CA TYR A 61 8.25 17.92 23.96
C TYR A 61 7.10 17.76 22.96
N PHE A 62 6.17 18.71 22.96
CA PHE A 62 5.06 18.75 22.01
C PHE A 62 5.53 18.92 20.56
N LEU A 63 6.48 19.83 20.32
CA LEU A 63 7.04 20.05 18.98
C LEU A 63 7.78 18.82 18.45
N LEU A 64 8.57 18.14 19.30
CA LEU A 64 9.26 16.90 18.93
C LEU A 64 8.25 15.79 18.58
N SER A 65 7.22 15.62 19.40
CA SER A 65 6.17 14.63 19.19
C SER A 65 5.39 14.85 17.89
N ILE A 66 5.10 16.12 17.54
CA ILE A 66 4.46 16.46 16.27
C ILE A 66 5.36 16.09 15.09
N ASN A 67 6.65 16.42 15.16
CA ASN A 67 7.58 16.15 14.07
C ASN A 67 7.70 14.64 13.78
N GLU A 68 7.80 13.81 14.82
CA GLU A 68 7.82 12.36 14.69
C GLU A 68 6.54 11.80 14.07
N ARG A 69 5.37 12.29 14.52
CA ARG A 69 4.07 11.89 13.93
C ARG A 69 3.97 12.26 12.46
N ILE A 70 4.40 13.46 12.07
CA ILE A 70 4.41 13.90 10.67
C ILE A 70 5.35 13.03 9.83
N LYS A 71 6.56 12.73 10.34
CA LYS A 71 7.54 11.88 9.65
C LYS A 71 7.00 10.48 9.42
N ASN A 72 6.41 9.87 10.45
CA ASN A 72 5.80 8.54 10.34
C ASN A 72 4.63 8.53 9.36
N HIS A 73 3.75 9.54 9.41
CA HIS A 73 2.63 9.64 8.47
C HIS A 73 3.11 9.76 7.02
N ARG A 74 4.14 10.58 6.75
CA ARG A 74 4.74 10.72 5.42
C ARG A 74 5.37 9.41 4.93
N ASN A 75 6.05 8.68 5.81
CA ASN A 75 6.68 7.41 5.47
C ASN A 75 5.64 6.33 5.15
N CYS A 76 4.60 6.19 5.96
CA CYS A 76 3.49 5.28 5.67
C CYS A 76 2.83 5.62 4.33
N LYS A 77 2.57 6.90 4.05
CA LYS A 77 1.97 7.32 2.78
C LYS A 77 2.86 7.01 1.57
N LYS A 78 4.18 7.18 1.70
CA LYS A 78 5.14 6.79 0.65
C LYS A 78 5.17 5.28 0.44
N TYR A 79 5.18 4.50 1.51
CA TYR A 79 5.17 3.04 1.46
C TYR A 79 3.94 2.53 0.72
N VAL A 80 2.73 2.93 1.15
CA VAL A 80 1.46 2.53 0.52
C VAL A 80 1.42 2.96 -0.96
N LYS A 81 1.96 4.13 -1.29
CA LYS A 81 2.04 4.56 -2.70
C LYS A 81 2.98 3.68 -3.53
N SER A 82 4.13 3.29 -2.96
CA SER A 82 5.09 2.41 -3.64
C SER A 82 4.57 1.00 -3.82
N GLU A 83 3.84 0.47 -2.84
CA GLU A 83 3.20 -0.85 -2.88
C GLU A 83 2.11 -0.88 -3.96
N LYS A 84 1.18 0.08 -3.95
CA LYS A 84 0.19 0.23 -5.02
C LYS A 84 0.80 0.34 -6.41
N LYS A 85 1.94 1.03 -6.53
CA LYS A 85 2.65 1.15 -7.80
C LYS A 85 3.22 -0.20 -8.25
N LYS A 86 3.82 -0.97 -7.33
CA LYS A 86 4.29 -2.34 -7.61
C LYS A 86 3.14 -3.24 -8.01
N ASP A 87 2.03 -3.23 -7.28
CA ASP A 87 0.84 -4.03 -7.61
C ASP A 87 0.32 -3.69 -9.01
N THR A 88 0.33 -2.40 -9.37
CA THR A 88 -0.06 -1.94 -10.71
C THR A 88 0.94 -2.42 -11.77
N GLU A 89 2.25 -2.28 -11.54
CA GLU A 89 3.30 -2.73 -12.47
C GLU A 89 3.27 -4.25 -12.66
N GLU A 90 3.08 -5.02 -11.59
CA GLU A 90 2.93 -6.47 -11.64
C GLU A 90 1.67 -6.89 -12.38
N PHE A 91 0.55 -6.19 -12.14
CA PHE A 91 -0.70 -6.41 -12.85
C PHE A 91 -0.56 -6.12 -14.34
N GLU A 92 0.03 -4.99 -14.73
CA GLU A 92 0.28 -4.66 -16.14
C GLU A 92 1.22 -5.67 -16.80
N LYS A 93 2.24 -6.16 -16.08
CA LYS A 93 3.13 -7.22 -16.56
C LYS A 93 2.40 -8.55 -16.75
N TYR A 94 1.48 -8.89 -15.85
CA TYR A 94 0.63 -10.06 -15.98
C TYR A 94 -0.26 -9.97 -17.23
N ILE A 95 -0.91 -8.81 -17.43
CA ILE A 95 -1.72 -8.54 -18.62
C ILE A 95 -0.88 -8.67 -19.90
N GLU A 96 0.30 -8.07 -19.92
CA GLU A 96 1.23 -8.14 -21.05
C GLU A 96 1.64 -9.59 -21.37
N ASN A 97 1.92 -10.40 -20.35
CA ASN A 97 2.23 -11.83 -20.53
C ASN A 97 1.04 -12.61 -21.10
N CYS A 98 -0.18 -12.33 -20.64
CA CYS A 98 -1.39 -12.95 -21.19
C CYS A 98 -1.61 -12.57 -22.67
N ARG A 99 -1.31 -11.33 -23.04
CA ARG A 99 -1.39 -10.88 -24.44
C ARG A 99 -0.34 -11.55 -25.32
N LYS A 100 0.91 -11.68 -24.84
CA LYS A 100 1.96 -12.44 -25.53
C LYS A 100 1.62 -13.92 -25.67
N TYR A 101 1.00 -14.51 -24.66
CA TYR A 101 0.47 -15.88 -24.76
C TYR A 101 -0.58 -15.98 -25.87
N ALA A 102 -1.50 -15.02 -25.95
CA ALA A 102 -2.51 -14.99 -27.00
C ALA A 102 -1.93 -14.79 -28.41
N ASP A 103 -0.82 -14.04 -28.54
CA ASP A 103 -0.11 -13.89 -29.82
C ASP A 103 0.41 -15.23 -30.35
N GLY A 104 0.80 -16.15 -29.46
CA GLY A 104 1.25 -17.50 -29.80
C GLY A 104 0.12 -18.49 -30.13
N LEU A 105 -1.13 -18.13 -29.88
CA LEU A 105 -2.29 -18.97 -30.19
C LEU A 105 -2.61 -18.95 -31.70
N SER A 106 -3.33 -19.98 -32.17
CA SER A 106 -3.88 -19.96 -33.53
C SER A 106 -5.01 -18.95 -33.65
N TYR A 107 -5.32 -18.52 -34.89
CA TYR A 107 -6.45 -17.64 -35.16
C TYR A 107 -7.78 -18.23 -34.64
N GLY A 108 -7.98 -19.55 -34.81
CA GLY A 108 -9.16 -20.25 -34.32
C GLY A 108 -9.28 -20.28 -32.79
N ASP A 109 -8.16 -20.40 -32.07
CA ASP A 109 -8.16 -20.34 -30.60
C ASP A 109 -8.48 -18.93 -30.10
N ARG A 110 -7.96 -17.88 -30.76
CA ARG A 110 -8.31 -16.49 -30.44
C ARG A 110 -9.77 -16.19 -30.73
N ASP A 111 -10.32 -16.71 -31.82
CA ASP A 111 -11.75 -16.61 -32.13
C ASP A 111 -12.62 -17.33 -31.10
N PHE A 112 -12.19 -18.49 -30.61
CA PHE A 112 -12.87 -19.16 -29.50
C PHE A 112 -12.89 -18.31 -28.23
N ILE A 113 -11.79 -17.65 -27.86
CA ILE A 113 -11.75 -16.72 -26.73
C ILE A 113 -12.75 -15.58 -26.94
N ARG A 114 -12.79 -14.97 -28.13
CA ARG A 114 -13.75 -13.90 -28.46
C ARG A 114 -15.19 -14.40 -28.39
N ALA A 115 -15.47 -15.61 -28.86
CA ALA A 115 -16.79 -16.22 -28.78
C ALA A 115 -17.22 -16.42 -27.33
N CYS A 116 -16.33 -16.92 -26.46
CA CYS A 116 -16.58 -17.03 -25.03
C CYS A 116 -16.86 -15.65 -24.40
N ILE A 117 -16.09 -14.61 -24.75
CA ILE A 117 -16.30 -13.25 -24.24
C ILE A 117 -17.67 -12.70 -24.65
N LYS A 118 -18.01 -12.80 -25.94
CA LYS A 118 -19.29 -12.32 -26.49
C LYS A 118 -20.50 -13.06 -25.92
N ASN A 119 -20.36 -14.36 -25.69
CA ASN A 119 -21.42 -15.21 -25.13
C ASN A 119 -21.38 -15.31 -23.59
N LYS A 120 -20.72 -14.37 -22.90
CA LYS A 120 -20.65 -14.32 -21.43
C LYS A 120 -20.15 -15.62 -20.76
N ASN A 121 -19.25 -16.34 -21.44
CA ASN A 121 -18.67 -17.63 -21.03
C ASN A 121 -19.66 -18.79 -20.91
N GLU A 122 -20.83 -18.71 -21.56
CA GLU A 122 -21.72 -19.85 -21.67
C GLU A 122 -21.05 -21.01 -22.44
N PRO A 123 -21.25 -22.28 -22.04
CA PRO A 123 -20.61 -23.43 -22.68
C PRO A 123 -20.91 -23.51 -24.18
N ILE A 124 -19.86 -23.70 -24.99
CA ILE A 124 -19.93 -23.79 -26.45
C ILE A 124 -19.67 -25.24 -26.86
N VAL A 125 -20.50 -25.79 -27.74
CA VAL A 125 -20.29 -27.12 -28.31
C VAL A 125 -19.08 -27.11 -29.24
N ILE A 126 -18.11 -28.01 -29.02
CA ILE A 126 -16.97 -28.14 -29.93
C ILE A 126 -17.45 -28.82 -31.21
N LYS A 127 -17.38 -28.10 -32.34
CA LYS A 127 -17.65 -28.69 -33.67
C LYS A 127 -16.39 -29.22 -34.35
N ILE A 128 -15.23 -28.63 -34.10
CA ILE A 128 -13.95 -28.98 -34.73
C ILE A 128 -12.83 -28.80 -33.69
N ARG A 129 -12.05 -29.86 -33.40
CA ARG A 129 -10.81 -29.75 -32.63
C ARG A 129 -9.71 -29.26 -33.55
N ASN A 130 -9.03 -28.18 -33.16
CA ASN A 130 -7.84 -27.73 -33.87
C ASN A 130 -6.66 -28.63 -33.44
N PRO A 131 -6.00 -29.39 -34.34
CA PRO A 131 -5.02 -30.41 -33.97
C PRO A 131 -3.60 -29.87 -33.73
N TYR A 132 -3.42 -28.56 -33.57
CA TYR A 132 -2.10 -27.95 -33.42
C TYR A 132 -1.61 -27.99 -31.97
N SER A 133 -0.30 -28.21 -31.79
CA SER A 133 0.41 -28.40 -30.52
C SER A 133 0.48 -27.18 -29.59
N ASN A 134 -0.16 -26.07 -29.95
CA ASN A 134 -0.23 -24.82 -29.17
C ASN A 134 -1.69 -24.33 -29.02
N SER A 135 -2.63 -25.26 -28.88
CA SER A 135 -4.03 -24.92 -28.74
C SER A 135 -4.40 -24.53 -27.31
N ILE A 136 -5.27 -23.52 -27.17
CA ILE A 136 -5.84 -23.15 -25.87
C ILE A 136 -6.62 -24.31 -25.24
N TYR A 137 -7.16 -25.24 -26.04
CA TYR A 137 -7.88 -26.42 -25.56
C TYR A 137 -6.99 -27.42 -24.79
N GLU A 138 -5.67 -27.35 -24.94
CA GLU A 138 -4.71 -28.18 -24.18
C GLU A 138 -4.20 -27.49 -22.92
N SER A 139 -4.52 -26.20 -22.75
CA SER A 139 -4.14 -25.43 -21.58
C SER A 139 -5.11 -25.63 -20.42
N GLY A 140 -4.65 -25.32 -19.20
CA GLY A 140 -5.50 -25.21 -18.01
C GLY A 140 -6.50 -24.03 -18.05
N ASN A 141 -6.58 -23.29 -19.15
CA ASN A 141 -7.49 -22.15 -19.30
C ASN A 141 -8.89 -22.54 -19.80
N VAL A 142 -9.10 -23.79 -20.21
CA VAL A 142 -10.38 -24.28 -20.74
C VAL A 142 -10.94 -25.38 -19.86
N LEU A 143 -12.21 -25.26 -19.52
CA LEU A 143 -13.00 -26.30 -18.87
C LEU A 143 -13.75 -27.09 -19.94
N LYS A 144 -13.55 -28.41 -19.92
CA LYS A 144 -14.24 -29.37 -20.80
C LYS A 144 -15.27 -30.12 -19.97
N THR A 145 -16.53 -30.09 -20.40
CA THR A 145 -17.63 -30.85 -19.78
C THR A 145 -18.51 -31.49 -20.85
N ARG A 146 -19.58 -32.17 -20.44
CA ARG A 146 -20.59 -32.73 -21.34
C ARG A 146 -21.96 -32.10 -21.05
N ASN A 147 -22.73 -31.83 -22.10
CA ASN A 147 -24.11 -31.40 -21.96
C ASN A 147 -25.06 -32.59 -21.75
N GLU A 148 -26.36 -32.30 -21.56
CA GLU A 148 -27.41 -33.30 -21.33
C GLU A 148 -27.58 -34.29 -22.51
N HIS A 149 -27.14 -33.90 -23.71
CA HIS A 149 -27.14 -34.74 -24.92
C HIS A 149 -25.84 -35.53 -25.12
N GLY A 150 -24.93 -35.52 -24.12
CA GLY A 150 -23.65 -36.24 -24.17
C GLY A 150 -22.58 -35.60 -25.06
N GLN A 151 -22.81 -34.40 -25.60
CA GLN A 151 -21.87 -33.67 -26.44
C GLN A 151 -20.81 -32.96 -25.61
N GLU A 152 -19.56 -32.93 -26.08
CA GLU A 152 -18.48 -32.17 -25.44
C GLU A 152 -18.72 -30.67 -25.61
N VAL A 153 -18.78 -29.97 -24.47
CA VAL A 153 -18.91 -28.51 -24.40
C VAL A 153 -17.73 -27.93 -23.66
N VAL A 154 -17.33 -26.71 -24.06
CA VAL A 154 -16.17 -26.01 -23.53
C VAL A 154 -16.50 -24.58 -23.19
N LYS A 155 -15.84 -24.10 -22.14
CA LYS A 155 -15.80 -22.69 -21.78
C LYS A 155 -14.43 -22.35 -21.19
N LEU A 156 -14.12 -21.06 -21.07
CA LEU A 156 -12.93 -20.65 -20.34
C LEU A 156 -13.13 -20.90 -18.84
N THR A 157 -12.03 -21.18 -18.12
CA THR A 157 -12.05 -21.11 -16.64
C THR A 157 -12.42 -19.70 -16.21
N ASP A 158 -12.98 -19.55 -15.01
CA ASP A 158 -13.41 -18.23 -14.51
C ASP A 158 -12.25 -17.22 -14.48
N ASN A 159 -11.05 -17.67 -14.12
CA ASN A 159 -9.86 -16.85 -14.12
C ASN A 159 -9.47 -16.43 -15.54
N ALA A 160 -9.38 -17.37 -16.48
CA ALA A 160 -9.03 -17.07 -17.87
C ALA A 160 -10.08 -16.16 -18.53
N TYR A 161 -11.37 -16.41 -18.30
CA TYR A 161 -12.44 -15.57 -18.80
C TYR A 161 -12.31 -14.13 -18.32
N ARG A 162 -12.14 -13.92 -17.01
CA ARG A 162 -12.00 -12.57 -16.44
C ARG A 162 -10.79 -11.83 -17.02
N THR A 163 -9.65 -12.51 -17.11
CA THR A 163 -8.42 -11.92 -17.66
C THR A 163 -8.57 -11.56 -19.13
N PHE A 164 -9.03 -12.48 -19.98
CA PHE A 164 -9.17 -12.20 -21.41
C PHE A 164 -10.32 -11.23 -21.72
N ALA A 165 -11.41 -11.25 -20.95
CA ALA A 165 -12.48 -10.27 -21.07
C ALA A 165 -11.95 -8.86 -20.73
N LEU A 166 -11.19 -8.71 -19.65
CA LEU A 166 -10.57 -7.43 -19.29
C LEU A 166 -9.66 -6.92 -20.42
N ILE A 167 -8.79 -7.79 -20.96
CA ILE A 167 -7.91 -7.45 -22.07
C ILE A 167 -8.72 -7.01 -23.28
N TYR A 168 -9.75 -7.78 -23.66
CA TYR A 168 -10.61 -7.48 -24.80
C TYR A 168 -11.33 -6.14 -24.63
N TYR A 169 -11.96 -5.87 -23.49
CA TYR A 169 -12.65 -4.60 -23.28
C TYR A 169 -11.70 -3.39 -23.20
N ARG A 170 -10.45 -3.61 -22.76
CA ARG A 170 -9.44 -2.54 -22.67
C ARG A 170 -8.80 -2.20 -24.02
N TYR A 171 -8.48 -3.22 -24.83
CA TYR A 171 -7.69 -3.06 -26.06
C TYR A 171 -8.48 -3.33 -27.34
N ASN A 172 -9.74 -3.79 -27.22
CA ASN A 172 -10.57 -4.31 -28.31
C ASN A 172 -9.91 -5.46 -29.11
N LYS A 173 -8.94 -6.13 -28.49
CA LYS A 173 -8.08 -7.18 -29.05
C LYS A 173 -7.65 -8.13 -27.93
N ILE A 174 -7.34 -9.39 -28.24
CA ILE A 174 -6.84 -10.38 -27.27
C ILE A 174 -5.30 -10.39 -27.28
N GLY A 175 -4.71 -10.39 -28.47
CA GLY A 175 -3.26 -10.27 -28.69
C GLY A 175 -2.82 -8.84 -29.02
N HIS A 176 -1.55 -8.70 -29.39
CA HIS A 176 -0.99 -7.52 -30.05
C HIS A 176 -1.29 -7.53 -31.56
N PHE A 177 -1.26 -8.71 -32.18
CA PHE A 177 -1.34 -8.87 -33.64
C PHE A 177 -2.72 -9.31 -34.14
N ASP A 178 -3.76 -9.01 -33.36
CA ASP A 178 -5.16 -9.23 -33.72
C ASP A 178 -5.69 -8.20 -34.72
#